data_AF-A0AA42LVA8-F1
#
_entry.id   AF-A0AA42LVA8-F1
#
_cell.length_a   1.000
_cell.length_b   1.000
_cell.length_c   1.000
_cell.angle_alpha   90.00
_cell.angle_beta   90.00
_cell.angle_gamma   90.00
#
_symmetry.space_group_name_H-M   'P 1'
#
loop_
_entity.id
_entity.type
_entity.pdbx_description
1 polymer ?
#
loop_
_entity_poly.entity_id
_entity_poly.type
_entity_poly.pdbx_seq_one_letter_code
_entity_poly.pdbx_strand_id
1 'polypeptide(L)'
;MKMKVSKFGRAALLACVLVVPAIQGCATNTDPRVAAAVDDKPFYTWFNGLVDQIKADPNYKRMPIDTEAEANQFMVELHDAYRHRISKKDFAALQNSRYPNHQNEVSFIVSEASIVGAISPD
;
A
#
# COMPACT_ATOMS: atom_id res chain seq x y z
N MET A 1 3.16 17.35 -61.62
CA MET A 1 4.64 17.36 -61.57
C MET A 1 5.14 18.80 -61.72
N LYS A 2 5.52 19.48 -60.63
CA LYS A 2 6.50 20.59 -60.57
C LYS A 2 7.00 20.70 -59.11
N MET A 3 8.24 20.29 -58.89
CA MET A 3 8.96 20.36 -57.61
C MET A 3 9.39 21.82 -57.33
N LYS A 4 9.42 22.19 -56.04
CA LYS A 4 10.30 23.26 -55.55
C LYS A 4 10.96 22.78 -54.26
N VAL A 5 12.24 22.45 -54.37
CA VAL A 5 13.14 22.15 -53.25
C VAL A 5 14.00 23.40 -53.04
N SER A 6 13.87 24.05 -51.90
CA SER A 6 14.80 25.07 -51.43
C SER A 6 15.76 24.43 -50.43
N LYS A 7 17.04 24.31 -50.83
CA LYS A 7 18.18 23.98 -49.96
C LYS A 7 18.66 25.26 -49.29
N PHE A 8 18.87 25.26 -47.97
CA PHE A 8 19.85 26.03 -47.16
C PHE A 8 19.52 25.67 -45.70
N GLY A 9 20.40 25.28 -44.79
CA GLY A 9 21.84 25.13 -44.81
C GLY A 9 22.26 24.09 -43.76
N ARG A 10 23.50 23.62 -43.90
CA ARG A 10 24.16 22.64 -43.03
C ARG A 10 24.66 23.32 -41.76
N ALA A 11 24.96 22.47 -40.77
CA ALA A 11 25.69 22.73 -39.52
C ALA A 11 24.81 23.22 -38.34
N ALA A 12 24.96 22.74 -37.12
CA ALA A 12 26.02 21.93 -36.53
C ALA A 12 25.45 21.00 -35.44
N LEU A 13 26.16 19.90 -35.26
CA LEU A 13 26.08 18.97 -34.14
C LEU A 13 26.01 19.67 -32.79
N LEU A 14 25.09 19.23 -31.93
CA LEU A 14 25.27 19.15 -30.49
C LEU A 14 24.45 17.96 -30.00
N ALA A 15 24.98 16.76 -30.24
CA ALA A 15 24.56 15.56 -29.55
C ALA A 15 25.02 15.68 -28.09
N CYS A 16 24.18 16.27 -27.24
CA CYS A 16 24.30 16.06 -25.80
C CYS A 16 23.86 14.62 -25.51
N VAL A 17 24.78 13.68 -25.69
CA VAL A 17 24.70 12.37 -25.06
C VAL A 17 24.87 12.62 -23.56
N LEU A 18 23.76 12.91 -22.88
CA LEU A 18 23.69 12.77 -21.44
C LEU A 18 23.80 11.26 -21.18
N VAL A 19 25.04 10.81 -20.98
CA VAL A 19 25.33 9.58 -20.27
C VAL A 19 24.81 9.83 -18.85
N VAL A 20 23.52 9.59 -18.65
CA VAL A 20 22.97 9.35 -17.32
C VAL A 20 23.50 7.96 -16.99
N PRO A 21 24.45 7.79 -16.05
CA PRO A 21 24.53 6.52 -15.38
C PRO A 21 23.17 6.39 -14.71
N ALA A 22 22.29 5.57 -15.28
CA ALA A 22 21.17 5.04 -14.54
C ALA A 22 21.83 4.26 -13.42
N ILE A 23 22.08 4.95 -12.30
CA ILE A 23 22.31 4.34 -11.02
C ILE A 23 21.04 3.51 -10.87
N GLN A 24 21.14 2.22 -11.17
CA GLN A 24 20.21 1.22 -10.69
C GLN A 24 20.40 1.22 -9.17
N GLY A 25 19.97 2.30 -8.52
CA GLY A 25 19.62 2.25 -7.14
C GLY A 25 18.59 1.15 -7.08
N CYS A 26 18.85 0.16 -6.24
CA CYS A 26 17.85 -0.79 -5.81
C CYS A 26 16.66 0.05 -5.33
N ALA A 27 15.73 0.34 -6.23
CA ALA A 27 14.41 0.77 -5.86
C ALA A 27 13.86 -0.45 -5.12
N THR A 28 13.99 -0.43 -3.80
CA THR A 28 12.99 -1.06 -2.96
C THR A 28 11.67 -0.64 -3.58
N ASN A 29 11.01 -1.57 -4.27
CA ASN A 29 9.69 -1.36 -4.87
C ASN A 29 8.71 -1.23 -3.70
N THR A 30 8.84 -0.14 -2.96
CA THR A 30 7.92 0.23 -1.90
C THR A 30 6.67 0.67 -2.63
N ASP A 31 5.68 -0.21 -2.61
CA ASP A 31 4.36 0.08 -3.17
C ASP A 31 3.89 1.45 -2.65
N PRO A 32 3.56 2.42 -3.52
CA PRO A 32 3.17 3.76 -3.08
C PRO A 32 1.94 3.75 -2.15
N ARG A 33 1.14 2.68 -2.17
CA ARG A 33 0.01 2.50 -1.26
C ARG A 33 0.45 2.22 0.18
N VAL A 34 1.59 1.55 0.36
CA VAL A 34 2.20 1.32 1.68
C VAL A 34 2.65 2.65 2.27
N ALA A 35 3.32 3.48 1.47
CA ALA A 35 3.70 4.83 1.89
C ALA A 35 2.46 5.68 2.24
N ALA A 36 1.42 5.64 1.40
CA ALA A 36 0.17 6.34 1.68
C ALA A 36 -0.53 5.89 2.97
N ALA A 37 -0.45 4.60 3.30
CA ALA A 37 -0.98 4.07 4.56
C ALA A 37 -0.16 4.56 5.76
N VAL A 38 1.18 4.52 5.68
CA VAL A 38 2.07 4.98 6.76
C VAL A 38 1.96 6.50 6.98
N ASP A 39 1.83 7.27 5.90
CA ASP A 39 1.71 8.73 5.95
C ASP A 39 0.32 9.21 6.43
N ASP A 40 -0.71 8.35 6.36
CA ASP A 40 -2.03 8.60 6.95
C ASP A 40 -1.95 8.48 8.48
N LYS A 41 -1.54 9.57 9.13
CA LYS A 41 -1.33 9.62 10.59
C LYS A 41 -2.52 9.10 11.42
N PRO A 42 -3.79 9.45 11.12
CA PRO A 42 -4.94 8.85 11.79
C PRO A 42 -4.95 7.33 11.71
N PHE A 43 -4.79 6.77 10.51
CA PHE A 43 -4.73 5.32 10.32
C PHE A 43 -3.54 4.72 11.06
N TYR A 44 -2.33 5.27 10.91
CA TYR A 44 -1.13 4.69 11.50
C TYR A 44 -1.15 4.74 13.04
N THR A 45 -1.73 5.79 13.62
CA THR A 45 -1.95 5.87 15.08
C THR A 45 -2.93 4.81 15.55
N TRP A 46 -4.06 4.64 14.85
CA TRP A 46 -5.02 3.58 15.15
C TRP A 46 -4.40 2.19 14.99
N PHE A 47 -3.63 1.96 13.93
CA PHE A 47 -2.95 0.70 13.65
C PHE A 47 -1.96 0.33 14.77
N ASN A 48 -1.16 1.29 15.25
CA ASN A 48 -0.27 1.05 16.39
C ASN A 48 -1.06 0.69 17.65
N GLY A 49 -2.20 1.36 17.90
CA GLY A 49 -3.09 1.00 19.00
C GLY A 49 -3.65 -0.42 18.87
N LEU A 50 -4.06 -0.84 17.68
CA LEU A 50 -4.48 -2.21 17.39
C LEU A 50 -3.36 -3.21 17.67
N VAL A 51 -2.13 -2.92 17.23
CA VAL A 51 -0.96 -3.77 17.48
C VAL A 51 -0.70 -3.92 18.98
N ASP A 52 -0.87 -2.86 19.77
CA ASP A 52 -0.68 -2.93 21.22
C ASP A 52 -1.78 -3.75 21.91
N GLN A 53 -3.03 -3.65 21.46
CA GLN A 53 -4.11 -4.53 21.92
C GLN A 53 -3.83 -6.00 21.61
N ILE A 54 -3.36 -6.30 20.39
CA ILE A 54 -2.97 -7.66 19.98
C ILE A 54 -1.86 -8.21 20.87
N LYS A 55 -0.83 -7.41 21.19
CA LYS A 55 0.27 -7.83 22.07
C LYS A 55 -0.20 -8.08 23.50
N ALA A 56 -1.23 -7.36 23.95
CA ALA A 56 -1.79 -7.50 25.28
C ALA A 56 -2.75 -8.69 25.42
N ASP A 57 -3.28 -9.22 24.31
CA ASP A 57 -4.19 -10.37 24.32
C ASP A 57 -3.40 -11.70 24.35
N PRO A 58 -3.43 -12.45 25.48
CA PRO A 58 -2.74 -13.73 25.58
C PRO A 58 -3.36 -14.84 24.72
N ASN A 59 -4.58 -14.65 24.21
CA ASN A 59 -5.28 -15.63 23.39
C ASN A 59 -5.09 -15.37 21.89
N TYR A 60 -4.49 -14.23 21.50
CA TYR A 60 -4.30 -13.88 20.11
C TYR A 60 -3.22 -14.77 19.48
N LYS A 61 -3.57 -15.53 18.43
CA LYS A 61 -2.59 -16.32 17.69
C LYS A 61 -2.06 -15.52 16.52
N ARG A 62 -0.77 -15.17 16.57
CA ARG A 62 -0.09 -14.46 15.48
C ARG A 62 -0.44 -15.07 14.12
N MET A 63 -1.02 -14.26 13.24
CA MET A 63 -1.25 -14.61 11.83
C MET A 63 0.09 -14.82 11.12
N PRO A 64 0.22 -15.76 10.18
CA PRO A 64 1.46 -16.10 9.49
C PRO A 64 1.76 -15.08 8.39
N ILE A 65 1.95 -13.81 8.78
CA ILE A 65 2.40 -12.70 7.94
C ILE A 65 3.92 -12.62 8.15
N ASP A 66 4.65 -13.44 7.40
CA ASP A 66 6.07 -13.71 7.66
C ASP A 66 7.01 -13.02 6.67
N THR A 67 6.47 -12.54 5.55
CA THR A 67 7.22 -11.79 4.54
C THR A 67 6.87 -10.32 4.53
N GLU A 68 7.81 -9.47 4.11
CA GLU A 68 7.57 -8.04 3.93
C GLU A 68 6.46 -7.78 2.90
N ALA A 69 6.38 -8.60 1.84
CA ALA A 69 5.35 -8.49 0.83
C ALA A 69 3.95 -8.74 1.41
N GLU A 70 3.79 -9.78 2.24
CA GLU A 70 2.52 -10.06 2.92
C GLU A 70 2.16 -8.96 3.92
N ALA A 71 3.13 -8.45 4.67
CA ALA A 71 2.92 -7.36 5.62
C ALA A 71 2.47 -6.07 4.91
N ASN A 72 3.14 -5.72 3.82
CA ASN A 72 2.79 -4.57 2.98
C ASN A 72 1.39 -4.72 2.39
N GLN A 73 1.07 -5.89 1.85
CA GLN A 73 -0.25 -6.16 1.29
C GLN A 73 -1.35 -6.09 2.36
N PHE A 74 -1.13 -6.68 3.54
CA PHE A 74 -2.05 -6.61 4.65
C PHE A 74 -2.30 -5.15 5.09
N MET A 75 -1.24 -4.35 5.21
CA MET A 75 -1.36 -2.95 5.61
C MET A 75 -2.16 -2.12 4.59
N VAL A 76 -1.94 -2.34 3.29
CA VAL A 76 -2.72 -1.68 2.23
C VAL A 76 -4.19 -2.06 2.29
N GLU A 77 -4.49 -3.35 2.42
CA GLU A 77 -5.88 -3.84 2.48
C GLU A 77 -6.58 -3.36 3.75
N LEU A 78 -5.86 -3.29 4.86
CA LEU A 78 -6.38 -2.75 6.11
C LEU A 78 -6.63 -1.23 6.02
N HIS A 79 -5.73 -0.49 5.37
CA HIS A 79 -5.92 0.93 5.09
C HIS A 79 -7.14 1.18 4.20
N ASP A 80 -7.33 0.37 3.16
CA ASP A 80 -8.48 0.45 2.29
C ASP A 80 -9.79 0.14 3.05
N ALA A 81 -9.78 -0.82 3.97
CA ALA A 81 -10.92 -1.12 4.82
C ALA A 81 -11.21 0.03 5.82
N TYR A 82 -10.17 0.58 6.44
CA TYR A 82 -10.26 1.73 7.36
C TYR A 82 -10.80 2.98 6.67
N ARG A 83 -10.39 3.24 5.43
CA ARG A 83 -10.86 4.36 4.59
C ARG A 83 -12.15 4.05 3.83
N HIS A 84 -12.81 2.93 4.14
CA HIS A 84 -14.07 2.48 3.51
C HIS A 84 -14.00 2.31 1.99
N ARG A 85 -12.82 2.10 1.41
CA ARG A 85 -12.64 1.77 -0.01
C ARG A 85 -13.01 0.33 -0.32
N ILE A 86 -12.86 -0.55 0.66
CA ILE A 86 -13.43 -1.90 0.66
C ILE A 86 -14.28 -2.08 1.91
N SER A 87 -15.28 -2.95 1.85
CA SER A 87 -16.08 -3.25 3.04
C SER A 87 -15.28 -4.11 4.03
N LYS A 88 -15.64 -4.02 5.32
CA LYS A 88 -15.10 -4.92 6.36
C LYS A 88 -15.32 -6.39 6.03
N LYS A 89 -16.48 -6.71 5.43
CA LYS A 89 -16.82 -8.07 5.00
C LYS A 89 -15.87 -8.55 3.92
N ASP A 90 -15.54 -7.68 2.96
CA ASP A 90 -14.61 -8.01 1.87
C ASP A 90 -13.18 -8.16 2.38
N PHE A 91 -12.73 -7.26 3.27
CA PHE A 91 -11.45 -7.42 3.95
C PHE A 91 -11.38 -8.75 4.72
N ALA A 92 -12.41 -9.05 5.53
CA ALA A 92 -12.49 -10.30 6.27
C ALA A 92 -12.45 -11.52 5.33
N ALA A 93 -13.18 -11.49 4.22
CA ALA A 93 -13.17 -12.56 3.23
C ALA A 93 -11.78 -12.76 2.61
N LEU A 94 -11.08 -11.67 2.26
CA LEU A 94 -9.72 -11.72 1.73
C LEU A 94 -8.75 -12.36 2.73
N GLN A 95 -8.76 -11.90 3.99
CA GLN A 95 -7.85 -12.43 5.01
C GLN A 95 -8.21 -13.87 5.39
N ASN A 96 -9.49 -14.20 5.55
CA ASN A 96 -9.93 -15.57 5.87
C ASN A 96 -9.61 -16.56 4.76
N SER A 97 -9.58 -16.12 3.49
CA SER A 97 -9.16 -16.97 2.37
C SER A 97 -7.66 -17.26 2.40
N ARG A 98 -6.82 -16.35 2.90
CA ARG A 98 -5.37 -16.55 3.01
C ARG A 98 -4.97 -17.27 4.29
N TYR A 99 -5.70 -17.01 5.36
CA TYR A 99 -5.41 -17.51 6.70
C TYR A 99 -6.62 -18.28 7.25
N PRO A 100 -6.95 -19.46 6.67
CA PRO A 100 -8.16 -20.23 6.98
C PRO A 100 -8.17 -20.88 8.37
N ASN A 101 -7.14 -20.68 9.19
CA ASN A 101 -7.09 -21.14 10.59
C ASN A 101 -7.03 -19.97 11.58
N HIS A 102 -7.21 -18.73 11.11
CA HIS A 102 -7.07 -17.49 11.88
C HIS A 102 -8.32 -16.60 11.81
N GLN A 103 -9.51 -17.20 11.62
CA GLN A 103 -10.75 -16.42 11.49
C GLN A 103 -11.07 -15.61 12.74
N ASN A 104 -10.68 -16.09 13.93
CA ASN A 104 -10.88 -15.37 15.18
C ASN A 104 -10.05 -14.10 15.20
N GLU A 105 -8.78 -14.18 14.80
CA GLU A 105 -7.88 -13.02 14.74
C GLU A 105 -8.31 -12.03 13.67
N VAL A 106 -8.74 -12.52 12.50
CA VAL A 106 -9.33 -11.66 11.46
C VAL A 106 -10.59 -10.97 11.98
N SER A 107 -11.48 -11.69 12.67
CA SER A 107 -12.69 -11.10 13.26
C SER A 107 -12.36 -10.05 14.32
N PHE A 108 -11.33 -10.28 15.14
CA PHE A 108 -10.85 -9.32 16.14
C PHE A 108 -10.33 -8.03 15.48
N ILE A 109 -9.49 -8.15 14.45
CA ILE A 109 -8.98 -6.99 13.71
C ILE A 109 -10.13 -6.20 13.08
N VAL A 110 -11.12 -6.89 12.51
CA VAL A 110 -12.28 -6.27 11.87
C VAL A 110 -13.19 -5.58 12.88
N SER A 111 -13.37 -6.14 14.10
CA SER A 111 -14.16 -5.48 15.14
C SER A 111 -13.49 -4.18 15.61
N GLU A 112 -12.17 -4.19 15.78
CA GLU A 112 -11.41 -3.00 16.18
C GLU A 112 -11.32 -1.92 15.09
N ALA A 113 -11.31 -2.32 13.81
CA ALA A 113 -11.43 -1.40 12.68
C ALA A 113 -12.78 -0.65 12.64
N SER A 114 -13.73 -1.02 13.50
CA SER A 114 -15.04 -0.34 13.64
C SER A 114 -15.03 0.89 14.51
N ILE A 115 -14.11 0.97 15.48
CA ILE A 115 -14.29 1.87 16.61
C ILE A 115 -13.97 3.32 16.24
N VAL A 116 -13.22 3.56 15.15
CA VAL A 116 -12.84 4.93 14.74
C VAL A 116 -13.83 5.58 13.76
N GLY A 117 -14.72 4.81 13.12
CA GLY A 117 -15.82 5.34 12.32
C GLY A 117 -17.03 5.80 13.16
N ALA A 118 -17.08 5.46 14.45
CA ALA A 118 -18.17 5.83 15.36
C ALA A 118 -18.03 7.26 15.95
N ILE A 119 -17.04 8.04 15.50
CA ILE A 119 -16.93 9.49 15.75
C ILE A 119 -17.05 10.27 14.43
N SER A 120 -17.98 9.86 13.57
CA SER A 120 -18.60 10.73 12.59
C SER A 120 -20.08 10.35 12.53
N PRO A 121 -20.99 11.11 13.17
CA PRO A 121 -22.41 10.89 12.98
C PRO A 121 -22.76 11.26 11.53
N ASP A 122 -23.53 10.41 10.86
CA ASP A 122 -24.37 10.84 9.76
C ASP A 122 -25.34 11.95 10.21
#